data_AF-A0A1Q8TAJ1-F1
#
_entry.id   AF-A0A1Q8TAJ1-F1
#
_cell.length_a   1.000
_cell.length_b   1.000
_cell.length_c   1.000
_cell.angle_alpha   90.00
_cell.angle_beta   90.00
_cell.angle_gamma   90.00
#
_symmetry.space_group_name_H-M   'P 1'
#
loop_
_entity.id
_entity.type
_entity.pdbx_description
1 polymer ?
#
loop_
_entity_poly.entity_id
_entity_poly.type
_entity_poly.pdbx_seq_one_letter_code
_entity_poly.pdbx_strand_id
1 'polypeptide(L)'
;MAAKLKLNKNAVERLEPVEGKQVIVWDSDIVGFGVRVSPGGTRTFFYQGRLNGKLMKVTIGKLGRVTAEAARKEARRVQSKMELGQDPRPKKDVKKTGATFGDLMSAYVELLETQGKLSARNVRNQVAHDIEQAFPRLWAKPAAEIDLDDCMKIVGTLVDAKKPRQADKIRSYIRTAFSEAINSRGDASMPASMRRLNITSNPARDMRKVKGSSNAKERALTLAEFRAYWRRVKALPEPHRSIAALHVLTGGQRQQQLARVTLADIDRDAPSMRILDYKGRRAEPRIHIIPLLPEALECIDCIIGSGRYVFSANGGETPMHNVFLGDIVKRIRTEMEEAGELENGPFTAGSIRATVETRLIAKPYRVSSDVLGQLLSHGTGGVQQRHYQHHSFFEEKLEALEMLHRMVEGEEEPGAKVIDMRARA
;
A
#
# COMPACT_ATOMS: atom_id res chain seq x y z
N MET A 1 -5.01 5.91 -65.05
CA MET A 1 -3.79 6.49 -64.44
C MET A 1 -4.17 7.78 -63.75
N ALA A 2 -3.93 7.93 -62.45
CA ALA A 2 -4.28 9.16 -61.73
C ALA A 2 -3.37 10.31 -62.22
N ALA A 3 -3.96 11.46 -62.55
CA ALA A 3 -3.22 12.61 -63.05
C ALA A 3 -2.19 13.08 -62.01
N LYS A 4 -0.92 13.19 -62.44
CA LYS A 4 0.16 13.79 -61.66
C LYS A 4 0.31 15.24 -62.10
N LEU A 5 0.14 16.18 -61.17
CA LEU A 5 0.20 17.62 -61.44
C LEU A 5 0.97 18.29 -60.31
N LYS A 6 1.84 19.25 -60.63
CA LYS A 6 2.50 20.07 -59.60
C LYS A 6 1.46 20.90 -58.86
N LEU A 7 1.19 20.57 -57.60
CA LEU A 7 0.11 21.20 -56.82
C LEU A 7 0.55 22.59 -56.33
N ASN A 8 0.42 23.60 -57.20
CA ASN A 8 0.57 25.02 -56.87
C ASN A 8 -0.80 25.70 -56.71
N LYS A 9 -0.82 26.97 -56.30
CA LYS A 9 -2.06 27.74 -56.05
C LYS A 9 -3.04 27.64 -57.24
N ASN A 10 -2.59 27.99 -58.44
CA ASN A 10 -3.40 28.00 -59.65
C ASN A 10 -3.87 26.59 -60.06
N ALA A 11 -3.00 25.59 -59.93
CA ALA A 11 -3.30 24.21 -60.28
C ALA A 11 -4.41 23.61 -59.40
N VAL A 12 -4.40 23.91 -58.10
CA VAL A 12 -5.39 23.38 -57.15
C VAL A 12 -6.74 24.09 -57.28
N GLU A 13 -6.74 25.40 -57.56
CA GLU A 13 -7.98 26.18 -57.76
C GLU A 13 -8.75 25.75 -59.01
N ARG A 14 -8.04 25.36 -60.07
CA ARG A 14 -8.62 24.89 -61.35
C ARG A 14 -9.14 23.44 -61.31
N LEU A 15 -8.98 22.73 -60.20
CA LEU A 15 -9.53 21.37 -60.09
C LEU A 15 -11.04 21.43 -59.93
N GLU A 16 -11.76 20.90 -60.90
CA GLU A 16 -13.22 20.84 -60.89
C GLU A 16 -13.72 19.64 -60.09
N PRO A 17 -14.78 19.81 -59.28
CA PRO A 17 -15.46 18.69 -58.63
C PRO A 17 -16.21 17.85 -59.67
N VAL A 18 -16.23 16.53 -59.46
CA VAL A 18 -17.06 15.61 -60.27
C VAL A 18 -18.28 15.24 -59.43
N GLU A 19 -19.47 15.36 -60.02
CA GLU A 19 -20.72 15.08 -59.34
C GLU A 19 -20.75 13.63 -58.81
N GLY A 20 -21.11 13.48 -57.53
CA GLY A 20 -21.18 12.19 -56.83
C GLY A 20 -19.84 11.48 -56.56
N LYS A 21 -18.68 12.01 -56.97
CA LYS A 21 -17.37 11.31 -56.83
C LYS A 21 -16.29 12.16 -56.18
N GLN A 22 -15.41 11.51 -55.40
CA GLN A 22 -14.19 12.13 -54.89
C GLN A 22 -13.07 12.00 -55.92
N VAL A 23 -12.44 13.11 -56.28
CA VAL A 23 -11.29 13.13 -57.19
C VAL A 23 -10.00 13.28 -56.39
N ILE A 24 -8.99 12.46 -56.68
CA ILE A 24 -7.67 12.55 -56.07
C ILE A 24 -6.66 12.93 -57.15
N VAL A 25 -5.92 14.02 -56.91
CA VAL A 25 -4.83 14.47 -57.77
C VAL A 25 -3.54 14.41 -56.96
N TRP A 26 -2.52 13.77 -57.51
CA TRP A 26 -1.24 13.58 -56.86
C TRP A 26 -0.23 14.64 -57.30
N ASP A 27 0.63 15.06 -56.38
CA ASP A 27 1.73 15.96 -56.71
C ASP A 27 2.77 15.26 -57.59
N SER A 28 3.34 16.01 -58.54
CA SER A 28 4.40 15.50 -59.41
C SER A 28 5.74 15.32 -58.70
N ASP A 29 6.03 16.13 -57.67
CA ASP A 29 7.38 16.23 -57.09
C ASP A 29 7.48 15.57 -55.71
N ILE A 30 6.38 15.47 -54.97
CA ILE A 30 6.33 14.86 -53.63
C ILE A 30 5.51 13.56 -53.70
N VAL A 31 6.20 12.42 -53.69
CA VAL A 31 5.55 11.09 -53.72
C VAL A 31 4.66 10.90 -52.50
N GLY A 32 3.41 10.51 -52.72
CA GLY A 32 2.44 10.31 -51.63
C GLY A 32 1.74 11.59 -51.17
N PHE A 33 2.11 12.77 -51.66
CA PHE A 33 1.35 14.00 -51.44
C PHE A 33 0.26 14.18 -52.49
N GLY A 34 -0.94 14.54 -52.06
CA GLY A 34 -2.06 14.75 -52.97
C GLY A 34 -3.12 15.68 -52.40
N VAL A 35 -4.01 16.11 -53.29
CA VAL A 35 -5.23 16.84 -52.93
C VAL A 35 -6.44 15.99 -53.31
N ARG A 36 -7.40 15.92 -52.39
CA ARG A 36 -8.70 15.32 -52.63
C ARG A 36 -9.74 16.41 -52.79
N VAL A 37 -10.49 16.36 -53.89
CA VAL A 37 -11.64 17.22 -54.17
C VAL A 37 -12.91 16.41 -53.86
N SER A 38 -13.69 16.87 -52.88
CA SER A 38 -14.99 16.29 -52.56
C SER A 38 -16.06 16.74 -53.57
N PRO A 39 -17.18 16.00 -53.73
CA PRO A 39 -18.29 16.40 -54.61
C PRO A 39 -18.80 17.82 -54.33
N GLY A 40 -18.86 18.22 -53.06
CA GLY A 40 -19.20 19.59 -52.64
C GLY A 40 -18.07 20.62 -52.77
N GLY A 41 -17.11 20.43 -53.68
CA GLY A 41 -16.04 21.40 -53.99
C GLY A 41 -14.94 21.58 -52.93
N THR A 42 -15.02 20.90 -51.78
CA THR A 42 -13.99 21.02 -50.72
C THR A 42 -12.69 20.34 -51.15
N ARG A 43 -11.59 21.08 -51.14
CA ARG A 43 -10.24 20.60 -51.49
C ARG A 43 -9.43 20.37 -50.22
N THR A 44 -8.96 19.14 -49.99
CA THR A 44 -8.21 18.74 -48.79
C THR A 44 -6.88 18.11 -49.17
N PHE A 45 -5.79 18.71 -48.70
CA PHE A 45 -4.43 18.19 -48.85
C PHE A 45 -4.16 17.05 -47.87
N PHE A 46 -3.45 16.03 -48.33
CA PHE A 46 -3.04 14.89 -47.52
C PHE A 46 -1.70 14.33 -47.98
N TYR A 47 -1.04 13.60 -47.08
CA TYR A 47 0.12 12.77 -47.39
C TYR A 47 -0.20 11.31 -47.09
N GLN A 48 0.23 10.40 -47.95
CA GLN A 48 0.05 8.95 -47.82
C GLN A 48 1.41 8.26 -47.96
N GLY A 49 1.83 7.57 -46.90
CA GLY A 49 3.10 6.84 -46.85
C GLY A 49 2.99 5.56 -46.03
N ARG A 50 4.10 4.84 -45.87
CA ARG A 50 4.17 3.66 -44.99
C ARG A 50 4.93 4.02 -43.71
N LEU A 51 4.37 3.64 -42.56
CA LEU A 51 5.03 3.71 -41.26
C LEU A 51 5.01 2.30 -40.67
N ASN A 52 6.18 1.73 -40.36
CA ASN A 52 6.33 0.36 -39.84
C ASN A 52 5.57 -0.68 -40.69
N GLY A 53 5.70 -0.59 -42.02
CA GLY A 53 5.05 -1.50 -42.99
C GLY A 53 3.56 -1.25 -43.23
N LYS A 54 2.88 -0.43 -42.42
CA LYS A 54 1.45 -0.12 -42.57
C LYS A 54 1.24 1.15 -43.39
N LEU A 55 0.31 1.12 -44.33
CA LEU A 55 -0.09 2.29 -45.11
C LEU A 55 -0.86 3.27 -44.20
N MET A 56 -0.38 4.51 -44.11
CA MET A 56 -0.97 5.57 -43.29
C MET A 56 -1.23 6.81 -44.14
N LYS A 57 -2.41 7.41 -43.96
CA LYS A 57 -2.83 8.66 -44.60
C LYS A 57 -3.00 9.76 -43.56
N VAL A 58 -2.27 10.85 -43.71
CA VAL A 58 -2.27 12.02 -42.83
C VAL A 58 -2.91 13.20 -43.56
N THR A 59 -3.95 13.78 -42.97
CA THR A 59 -4.58 14.99 -43.51
C THR A 59 -3.76 16.21 -43.11
N ILE A 60 -3.34 17.02 -44.08
CA ILE A 60 -2.54 18.22 -43.86
C ILE A 60 -3.46 19.42 -43.61
N GLY A 61 -4.51 19.59 -44.42
CA GLY A 61 -5.44 20.69 -44.24
C GLY A 61 -6.32 20.95 -45.45
N LYS A 62 -7.36 21.79 -45.28
CA LYS A 62 -8.23 22.23 -46.36
C LYS A 62 -7.65 23.46 -47.05
N LEU A 63 -7.83 23.54 -48.38
CA LEU A 63 -7.55 24.76 -49.13
C LEU A 63 -8.36 25.93 -48.52
N GLY A 64 -7.71 27.09 -48.34
CA GLY A 64 -8.26 28.25 -47.63
C GLY A 64 -7.82 28.36 -46.18
N ARG A 65 -7.61 27.23 -45.48
CA ARG A 65 -6.91 27.20 -44.18
C ARG A 65 -5.40 27.02 -44.31
N VAL A 66 -4.99 26.30 -45.36
CA VAL A 66 -3.58 26.06 -45.69
C VAL A 66 -3.39 26.35 -47.18
N THR A 67 -2.33 27.09 -47.51
CA THR A 67 -1.95 27.35 -48.91
C THR A 67 -1.33 26.10 -49.54
N ALA A 68 -1.38 25.99 -50.87
CA ALA A 68 -0.77 24.84 -51.57
C ALA A 68 0.73 24.71 -51.25
N GLU A 69 1.45 25.83 -51.15
CA GLU A 69 2.87 25.85 -50.79
C GLU A 69 3.12 25.41 -49.34
N ALA A 70 2.33 25.90 -48.39
CA ALA A 70 2.42 25.47 -46.99
C ALA A 70 2.10 23.98 -46.86
N ALA A 71 1.11 23.49 -47.62
CA ALA A 71 0.77 22.07 -47.64
C ALA A 71 1.91 21.21 -48.20
N ARG A 72 2.65 21.68 -49.21
CA ARG A 72 3.85 20.98 -49.73
C ARG A 72 5.00 20.95 -48.74
N LYS A 73 5.26 22.06 -48.05
CA LYS A 73 6.27 22.11 -46.99
C LYS A 73 5.93 21.12 -45.87
N GLU A 74 4.66 21.09 -45.47
CA GLU A 74 4.19 20.17 -44.43
C GLU A 74 4.20 18.71 -44.90
N ALA A 75 3.91 18.44 -46.18
CA ALA A 75 4.03 17.11 -46.75
C ALA A 75 5.46 16.57 -46.69
N ARG A 76 6.47 17.40 -47.01
CA ARG A 76 7.89 17.04 -46.85
C ARG A 76 8.24 16.75 -45.38
N ARG A 77 7.72 17.54 -44.44
CA ARG A 77 7.90 17.31 -43.00
C ARG A 77 7.31 15.96 -42.56
N VAL A 78 6.11 15.63 -43.05
CA VAL A 78 5.43 14.36 -42.76
C VAL A 78 6.18 13.19 -43.38
N GLN A 79 6.65 13.33 -44.62
CA GLN A 79 7.49 12.35 -45.32
C GLN A 79 8.73 12.02 -44.49
N SER A 80 9.53 13.02 -44.12
CA SER A 80 10.77 12.79 -43.35
C SER A 80 10.51 12.13 -41.99
N LYS A 81 9.41 12.49 -41.30
CA LYS A 81 9.04 11.82 -40.04
C LYS A 81 8.69 10.34 -40.23
N MET A 82 7.92 10.01 -41.28
CA MET A 82 7.59 8.62 -41.57
C MET A 82 8.82 7.80 -41.96
N GLU A 83 9.74 8.36 -42.73
CA GLU A 83 11.01 7.73 -43.11
C GLU A 83 11.90 7.45 -41.88
N LEU A 84 11.87 8.34 -40.88
CA LEU A 84 12.56 8.15 -39.60
C LEU A 84 11.79 7.25 -38.60
N GLY A 85 10.69 6.62 -39.00
CA GLY A 85 9.88 5.76 -38.12
C GLY A 85 9.09 6.50 -37.04
N GLN A 86 8.95 7.83 -37.14
CA GLN A 86 8.24 8.67 -36.18
C GLN A 86 6.79 8.92 -36.62
N ASP A 87 5.82 8.83 -35.69
CA ASP A 87 4.42 9.17 -35.99
C ASP A 87 4.31 10.68 -36.32
N PRO A 88 3.87 11.05 -37.54
CA PRO A 88 3.83 12.43 -37.98
C PRO A 88 2.59 13.21 -37.52
N ARG A 89 1.58 12.53 -36.95
CA ARG A 89 0.40 13.20 -36.39
C ARG A 89 0.84 14.10 -35.24
N PRO A 90 0.24 15.29 -35.06
CA PRO A 90 0.50 16.09 -33.88
C PRO A 90 0.22 15.21 -32.66
N LYS A 91 1.26 14.93 -31.85
CA LYS A 91 1.04 14.51 -30.48
C LYS A 91 0.16 15.60 -29.89
N LYS A 92 -0.94 15.24 -29.23
CA LYS A 92 -1.66 16.24 -28.43
C LYS A 92 -0.65 16.76 -27.42
N ASP A 93 -0.08 17.93 -27.70
CA ASP A 93 0.73 18.68 -26.75
C ASP A 93 -0.22 19.09 -25.63
N VAL A 94 -0.44 18.17 -24.68
CA VAL A 94 -0.83 18.55 -23.34
C VAL A 94 0.36 19.36 -22.84
N LYS A 95 0.18 20.67 -22.81
CA LYS A 95 1.19 21.65 -22.38
C LYS A 95 2.03 21.07 -21.23
N LYS A 96 3.35 21.27 -21.29
CA LYS A 96 4.34 21.00 -20.22
C LYS A 96 4.10 21.82 -18.92
N THR A 97 2.84 22.11 -18.60
CA THR A 97 2.35 22.86 -17.44
C THR A 97 1.32 22.02 -16.66
N GLY A 98 1.32 20.70 -16.84
CA GLY A 98 0.51 19.77 -16.04
C GLY A 98 1.24 19.37 -14.77
N ALA A 99 0.49 18.95 -13.75
CA ALA A 99 1.07 18.41 -12.53
C ALA A 99 2.00 17.23 -12.85
N THR A 100 3.15 17.21 -12.20
CA THR A 100 4.14 16.14 -12.31
C THR A 100 3.71 14.90 -11.52
N PHE A 101 4.37 13.77 -11.77
CA PHE A 101 4.19 12.58 -10.95
C PHE A 101 4.57 12.83 -9.48
N GLY A 102 5.58 13.68 -9.24
CA GLY A 102 5.94 14.14 -7.91
C GLY A 102 4.83 14.93 -7.23
N ASP A 103 4.17 15.84 -7.95
CA ASP A 103 3.03 16.59 -7.42
C ASP A 103 1.87 15.65 -7.04
N LEU A 104 1.59 14.64 -7.87
CA LEU A 104 0.58 13.62 -7.60
C LEU A 104 0.89 12.84 -6.31
N MET A 105 2.12 12.34 -6.18
CA MET A 105 2.51 11.55 -5.01
C MET A 105 2.57 12.39 -3.74
N SER A 106 2.99 13.65 -3.85
CA SER A 106 3.02 14.60 -2.74
C SER A 106 1.60 14.96 -2.28
N ALA A 107 0.69 15.28 -3.20
CA ALA A 107 -0.70 15.54 -2.90
C ALA A 107 -1.41 14.31 -2.26
N TYR A 108 -1.03 13.09 -2.68
CA TYR A 108 -1.50 11.87 -2.03
C TYR A 108 -1.00 11.75 -0.58
N VAL A 109 0.26 12.08 -0.31
CA VAL A 109 0.80 12.10 1.06
C VAL A 109 0.07 13.15 1.91
N GLU A 110 -0.09 14.37 1.41
CA GLU A 110 -0.84 15.45 2.08
C GLU A 110 -2.29 15.06 2.37
N LEU A 111 -2.95 14.36 1.45
CA LEU A 111 -4.30 13.82 1.65
C LEU A 111 -4.33 12.88 2.86
N LEU A 112 -3.38 11.96 2.96
CA LEU A 112 -3.31 11.03 4.10
C LEU A 112 -3.11 11.77 5.43
N GLU A 113 -2.32 12.85 5.42
CA GLU A 113 -2.11 13.68 6.62
C GLU A 113 -3.35 14.47 7.01
N THR A 114 -4.03 15.08 6.05
CA THR A 114 -5.27 15.82 6.25
C THR A 114 -6.35 14.89 6.81
N GLN A 115 -6.36 13.62 6.38
CA GLN A 115 -7.22 12.57 6.92
C GLN A 115 -6.75 12.00 8.28
N GLY A 116 -5.68 12.54 8.87
CA GLY A 116 -5.14 12.06 10.14
C GLY A 116 -4.61 10.62 10.11
N LYS A 117 -4.26 10.08 8.94
CA LYS A 117 -3.79 8.69 8.82
C LYS A 117 -2.41 8.55 9.45
N LEU A 118 -2.30 7.72 10.49
CA LEU A 118 -1.02 7.41 11.15
C LEU A 118 0.07 6.87 10.19
N SER A 119 -0.32 6.29 9.06
CA SER A 119 0.61 5.79 8.05
C SER A 119 1.26 6.90 7.23
N ALA A 120 0.73 8.12 7.22
CA ALA A 120 1.13 9.18 6.29
C ALA A 120 2.64 9.47 6.33
N ARG A 121 3.22 9.57 7.54
CA ARG A 121 4.68 9.75 7.71
C ARG A 121 5.51 8.62 7.07
N ASN A 122 5.09 7.38 7.25
CA ASN A 122 5.78 6.24 6.66
C ASN A 122 5.62 6.22 5.14
N VAL A 123 4.43 6.58 4.62
CA VAL A 123 4.19 6.70 3.17
C VAL A 123 5.11 7.78 2.59
N ARG A 124 5.20 8.96 3.22
CA ARG A 124 6.11 10.04 2.80
C ARG A 124 7.55 9.54 2.67
N ASN A 125 8.08 8.93 3.72
CA ASN A 125 9.48 8.47 3.73
C ASN A 125 9.74 7.42 2.63
N GLN A 126 8.78 6.53 2.40
CA GLN A 126 8.88 5.51 1.36
C GLN A 126 8.77 6.11 -0.05
N VAL A 127 7.87 7.07 -0.26
CA VAL A 127 7.77 7.81 -1.53
C VAL A 127 9.05 8.60 -1.82
N ALA A 128 9.58 9.30 -0.81
CA ALA A 128 10.83 10.05 -0.95
C ALA A 128 12.01 9.14 -1.34
N HIS A 129 12.20 8.03 -0.62
CA HIS A 129 13.32 7.13 -0.87
C HIS A 129 13.16 6.28 -2.14
N ASP A 130 12.02 5.60 -2.29
CA ASP A 130 11.84 4.58 -3.33
C ASP A 130 11.34 5.16 -4.66
N ILE A 131 10.90 6.42 -4.70
CA ILE A 131 10.37 7.06 -5.92
C ILE A 131 11.11 8.35 -6.25
N GLU A 132 11.05 9.37 -5.38
CA GLU A 132 11.60 10.70 -5.65
C GLU A 132 13.12 10.65 -5.87
N GLN A 133 13.86 10.11 -4.90
CA GLN A 133 15.32 10.02 -4.93
C GLN A 133 15.80 8.98 -5.95
N ALA A 134 15.12 7.83 -6.03
CA ALA A 134 15.51 6.73 -6.91
C ALA A 134 15.20 6.99 -8.40
N PHE A 135 14.16 7.78 -8.70
CA PHE A 135 13.71 8.04 -10.06
C PHE A 135 13.42 9.53 -10.32
N PRO A 136 14.41 10.43 -10.19
CA PRO A 136 14.19 11.88 -10.32
C PRO A 136 13.61 12.30 -11.67
N ARG A 137 13.91 11.55 -12.74
CA ARG A 137 13.32 11.78 -14.07
C ARG A 137 11.83 11.41 -14.14
N LEU A 138 11.43 10.33 -13.47
CA LEU A 138 10.00 9.95 -13.40
C LEU A 138 9.26 10.88 -12.44
N TRP A 139 9.89 11.29 -11.34
CA TRP A 139 9.36 12.28 -10.40
C TRP A 139 8.96 13.59 -11.11
N ALA A 140 9.85 14.10 -11.97
CA ALA A 140 9.60 15.32 -12.75
C ALA A 140 8.72 15.11 -14.01
N LYS A 141 8.43 13.86 -14.40
CA LYS A 141 7.63 13.56 -15.60
C LYS A 141 6.17 14.00 -15.37
N PRO A 142 5.48 14.58 -16.36
CA PRO A 142 4.05 14.90 -16.23
C PRO A 142 3.24 13.66 -15.84
N ALA A 143 2.39 13.77 -14.81
CA ALA A 143 1.63 12.64 -14.30
C ALA A 143 0.68 12.03 -15.36
N ALA A 144 0.19 12.86 -16.29
CA ALA A 144 -0.65 12.41 -17.42
C ALA A 144 0.12 11.58 -18.47
N GLU A 145 1.46 11.64 -18.46
CA GLU A 145 2.32 10.87 -19.37
C GLU A 145 2.95 9.63 -18.71
N ILE A 146 2.70 9.41 -17.42
CA ILE A 146 3.13 8.20 -16.73
C ILE A 146 2.35 7.02 -17.30
N ASP A 147 3.05 5.98 -17.72
CA ASP A 147 2.48 4.76 -18.24
C ASP A 147 2.72 3.55 -17.30
N LEU A 148 2.26 2.38 -17.73
CA LEU A 148 2.42 1.15 -16.96
C LEU A 148 3.89 0.75 -16.83
N ASP A 149 4.71 0.97 -17.86
CA ASP A 149 6.12 0.58 -17.87
C ASP A 149 6.94 1.44 -16.90
N ASP A 150 6.64 2.73 -16.81
CA ASP A 150 7.20 3.62 -15.78
C ASP A 150 6.89 3.10 -14.37
N CYS A 151 5.61 2.74 -14.12
CA CYS A 151 5.19 2.20 -12.83
C CYS A 151 5.89 0.86 -12.52
N MET A 152 5.99 -0.01 -13.53
CA MET A 152 6.66 -1.30 -13.41
C MET A 152 8.16 -1.16 -13.23
N LYS A 153 8.80 -0.12 -13.76
CA LYS A 153 10.22 0.17 -13.51
C LYS A 153 10.50 0.46 -12.04
N ILE A 154 9.64 1.27 -11.41
CA ILE A 154 9.75 1.59 -9.97
C ILE A 154 9.57 0.32 -9.14
N VAL A 155 8.46 -0.41 -9.35
CA VAL A 155 8.15 -1.61 -8.58
C VAL A 155 9.14 -2.74 -8.85
N GLY A 156 9.55 -2.92 -10.11
CA GLY A 156 10.52 -3.94 -10.55
C GLY A 156 11.87 -3.78 -9.88
N THR A 157 12.38 -2.55 -9.76
CA THR A 157 13.65 -2.27 -9.07
C THR A 157 13.65 -2.78 -7.62
N LEU A 158 12.53 -2.66 -6.92
CA LEU A 158 12.39 -3.19 -5.56
C LEU A 158 12.24 -4.72 -5.52
N VAL A 159 11.63 -5.31 -6.54
CA VAL A 159 11.55 -6.78 -6.69
C VAL A 159 12.94 -7.36 -6.94
N ASP A 160 13.71 -6.76 -7.85
CA ASP A 160 15.08 -7.18 -8.19
C ASP A 160 16.02 -7.03 -6.99
N ALA A 161 15.81 -6.00 -6.17
CA ALA A 161 16.48 -5.82 -4.89
C ALA A 161 16.00 -6.79 -3.79
N LYS A 162 15.17 -7.79 -4.10
CA LYS A 162 14.59 -8.79 -3.18
C LYS A 162 13.78 -8.16 -2.04
N LYS A 163 13.07 -7.05 -2.30
CA LYS A 163 12.19 -6.34 -1.35
C LYS A 163 10.70 -6.44 -1.75
N PRO A 164 10.11 -7.64 -1.91
CA PRO A 164 8.76 -7.80 -2.49
C PRO A 164 7.65 -7.14 -1.67
N ARG A 165 7.81 -7.04 -0.33
CA ARG A 165 6.87 -6.34 0.55
C ARG A 165 6.86 -4.83 0.31
N GLN A 166 8.04 -4.25 0.14
CA GLN A 166 8.18 -2.82 -0.14
C GLN A 166 7.68 -2.50 -1.55
N ALA A 167 8.02 -3.36 -2.52
CA ALA A 167 7.51 -3.28 -3.89
C ALA A 167 5.97 -3.25 -3.94
N ASP A 168 5.28 -4.14 -3.20
CA ASP A 168 3.81 -4.17 -3.20
C ASP A 168 3.18 -2.94 -2.53
N LYS A 169 3.85 -2.36 -1.52
CA LYS A 169 3.41 -1.09 -0.91
C LYS A 169 3.51 0.06 -1.90
N ILE A 170 4.66 0.21 -2.56
CA ILE A 170 4.87 1.26 -3.57
C ILE A 170 3.88 1.11 -4.72
N ARG A 171 3.66 -0.12 -5.23
CA ARG A 171 2.60 -0.42 -6.19
C ARG A 171 1.24 0.08 -5.70
N SER A 172 0.89 -0.22 -4.45
CA SER A 172 -0.38 0.22 -3.87
C SER A 172 -0.47 1.74 -3.77
N TYR A 173 0.60 2.43 -3.38
CA TYR A 173 0.60 3.90 -3.26
C TYR A 173 0.40 4.56 -4.60
N ILE A 174 1.14 4.14 -5.63
CA ILE A 174 1.00 4.67 -7.00
C ILE A 174 -0.45 4.47 -7.48
N ARG A 175 -0.96 3.23 -7.39
CA ARG A 175 -2.33 2.90 -7.82
C ARG A 175 -3.39 3.72 -7.07
N THR A 176 -3.24 3.90 -5.76
CA THR A 176 -4.19 4.66 -4.96
C THR A 176 -4.09 6.15 -5.25
N ALA A 177 -2.89 6.74 -5.35
CA ALA A 177 -2.68 8.15 -5.67
C ALA A 177 -3.41 8.55 -6.97
N PHE A 178 -3.23 7.78 -8.05
CA PHE A 178 -3.95 8.02 -9.30
C PHE A 178 -5.47 7.88 -9.14
N SER A 179 -5.94 6.88 -8.40
CA SER A 179 -7.39 6.70 -8.16
C SER A 179 -7.99 7.87 -7.37
N GLU A 180 -7.32 8.31 -6.29
CA GLU A 180 -7.76 9.44 -5.48
C GLU A 180 -7.75 10.75 -6.27
N ALA A 181 -6.74 10.97 -7.12
CA ALA A 181 -6.69 12.15 -7.98
C ALA A 181 -7.87 12.19 -8.97
N ILE A 182 -8.22 11.06 -9.58
CA ILE A 182 -9.38 10.94 -10.47
C ILE A 182 -10.69 11.21 -9.71
N ASN A 183 -10.85 10.57 -8.55
CA ASN A 183 -12.08 10.68 -7.75
C ASN A 183 -12.28 12.07 -7.15
N SER A 184 -11.19 12.76 -6.78
CA SER A 184 -11.24 14.07 -6.14
C SER A 184 -11.93 15.15 -6.98
N ARG A 185 -11.95 15.01 -8.31
CA ARG A 185 -12.55 16.01 -9.22
C ARG A 185 -14.05 16.21 -8.98
N GLY A 186 -14.75 15.18 -8.51
CA GLY A 186 -16.18 15.23 -8.22
C GLY A 186 -16.49 15.50 -6.75
N ASP A 187 -15.49 15.69 -5.90
CA ASP A 187 -15.67 15.75 -4.44
C ASP A 187 -15.13 17.08 -3.89
N ALA A 188 -16.04 17.95 -3.46
CA ALA A 188 -15.70 19.26 -2.90
C ALA A 188 -14.96 19.16 -1.55
N SER A 189 -15.07 18.03 -0.84
CA SER A 189 -14.36 17.80 0.43
C SER A 189 -12.87 17.49 0.24
N MET A 190 -12.45 17.17 -0.98
CA MET A 190 -11.07 16.81 -1.27
C MET A 190 -10.14 18.03 -1.38
N PRO A 191 -8.87 17.91 -0.94
CA PRO A 191 -7.89 18.99 -0.99
C PRO A 191 -7.74 19.60 -2.38
N ALA A 192 -7.52 20.91 -2.43
CA ALA A 192 -7.30 21.61 -3.70
C ALA A 192 -6.06 21.08 -4.45
N SER A 193 -5.04 20.59 -3.73
CA SER A 193 -3.86 19.96 -4.32
C SER A 193 -4.22 18.72 -5.14
N MET A 194 -5.20 17.92 -4.71
CA MET A 194 -5.70 16.76 -5.46
C MET A 194 -6.60 17.15 -6.64
N ARG A 195 -7.52 18.10 -6.42
CA ARG A 195 -8.51 18.51 -7.45
C ARG A 195 -7.89 19.16 -8.67
N ARG A 196 -6.73 19.83 -8.51
CA ARG A 196 -6.05 20.58 -9.58
C ARG A 196 -5.13 19.74 -10.47
N LEU A 197 -4.91 18.46 -10.14
CA LEU A 197 -3.97 17.59 -10.88
C LEU A 197 -4.47 17.23 -12.30
N ASN A 198 -5.77 17.35 -12.57
CA ASN A 198 -6.41 17.06 -13.86
C ASN A 198 -6.07 15.67 -14.45
N ILE A 199 -5.96 14.66 -13.59
CA ILE A 199 -5.71 13.27 -13.98
C ILE A 199 -7.01 12.62 -14.44
N THR A 200 -6.95 11.88 -15.55
CA THR A 200 -8.12 11.21 -16.17
C THR A 200 -7.98 9.70 -16.30
N SER A 201 -6.80 9.15 -16.06
CA SER A 201 -6.51 7.72 -16.22
C SER A 201 -5.53 7.23 -15.17
N ASN A 202 -5.69 5.99 -14.72
CA ASN A 202 -4.80 5.35 -13.76
C ASN A 202 -3.94 4.29 -14.48
N PRO A 203 -2.67 4.57 -14.81
CA PRO A 203 -1.78 3.61 -15.47
C PRO A 203 -1.46 2.39 -14.59
N ALA A 204 -1.56 2.53 -13.28
CA ALA A 204 -1.30 1.48 -12.29
C ALA A 204 -2.52 0.62 -11.97
N ARG A 205 -3.66 0.81 -12.65
CA ARG A 205 -4.93 0.09 -12.36
C ARG A 205 -4.75 -1.43 -12.43
N ASP A 206 -4.05 -1.91 -13.46
CA ASP A 206 -3.92 -3.33 -13.77
C ASP A 206 -2.62 -3.95 -13.23
N MET A 207 -1.84 -3.19 -12.44
CA MET A 207 -0.67 -3.74 -11.75
C MET A 207 -1.08 -4.85 -10.78
N ARG A 208 -0.59 -6.05 -11.05
CA ARG A 208 -0.81 -7.23 -10.21
C ARG A 208 -0.05 -7.11 -8.90
N LYS A 209 -0.59 -7.74 -7.85
CA LYS A 209 0.08 -7.86 -6.55
C LYS A 209 1.44 -8.54 -6.73
N VAL A 210 2.47 -8.04 -6.04
CA VAL A 210 3.81 -8.63 -6.10
C VAL A 210 3.80 -9.99 -5.38
N LYS A 211 4.26 -11.04 -6.04
CA LYS A 211 4.37 -12.39 -5.43
C LYS A 211 5.34 -12.36 -4.24
N GLY A 212 5.04 -13.10 -3.18
CA GLY A 212 5.86 -13.15 -1.96
C GLY A 212 5.71 -11.94 -1.02
N SER A 213 4.91 -10.93 -1.38
CA SER A 213 4.65 -9.75 -0.54
C SER A 213 3.82 -10.05 0.72
N SER A 214 3.13 -11.19 0.78
CA SER A 214 2.23 -11.53 1.88
C SER A 214 2.49 -12.88 2.52
N ASN A 215 3.72 -13.40 2.46
CA ASN A 215 4.07 -14.62 3.18
C ASN A 215 3.90 -14.35 4.68
N ALA A 216 2.83 -14.90 5.27
CA ALA A 216 2.64 -14.93 6.70
C ALA A 216 3.78 -15.77 7.29
N LYS A 217 4.39 -15.30 8.38
CA LYS A 217 5.35 -16.15 9.10
C LYS A 217 4.52 -17.06 9.99
N GLU A 218 4.36 -18.32 9.58
CA GLU A 218 3.47 -19.33 10.20
C GLU A 218 4.04 -19.97 11.48
N ARG A 219 5.15 -19.45 12.01
CA ARG A 219 5.86 -20.10 13.11
C ARG A 219 5.29 -19.69 14.48
N ALA A 220 4.76 -20.69 15.20
CA ALA A 220 4.44 -20.65 16.63
C ALA A 220 5.40 -21.59 17.40
N LEU A 221 5.89 -21.16 18.57
CA LEU A 221 6.88 -21.88 19.39
C LEU A 221 6.30 -23.18 19.99
N THR A 222 7.18 -24.17 20.21
CA THR A 222 6.89 -25.34 21.06
C THR A 222 6.62 -24.91 22.50
N LEU A 223 6.01 -25.75 23.33
CA LEU A 223 5.82 -25.40 24.75
C LEU A 223 7.17 -25.27 25.45
N ALA A 224 8.11 -26.17 25.13
CA ALA A 224 9.48 -26.13 25.61
C ALA A 224 10.19 -24.83 25.19
N GLU A 225 10.13 -24.48 23.90
CA GLU A 225 10.67 -23.21 23.39
C GLU A 225 10.05 -22.00 24.09
N PHE A 226 8.74 -22.01 24.32
CA PHE A 226 8.05 -20.87 24.92
C PHE A 226 8.43 -20.67 26.40
N ARG A 227 8.55 -21.77 27.16
CA ARG A 227 9.07 -21.74 28.54
C ARG A 227 10.55 -21.35 28.59
N ALA A 228 11.36 -21.83 27.65
CA ALA A 228 12.77 -21.45 27.53
C ALA A 228 12.93 -19.95 27.19
N TYR A 229 12.06 -19.41 26.34
CA TYR A 229 11.95 -17.97 26.08
C TYR A 229 11.56 -17.21 27.35
N TRP A 230 10.53 -17.66 28.07
CA TRP A 230 10.04 -17.01 29.30
C TRP A 230 11.12 -16.94 30.39
N ARG A 231 11.82 -18.06 30.64
CA ARG A 231 12.95 -18.11 31.58
C ARG A 231 14.01 -17.05 31.27
N ARG A 232 14.35 -16.85 30.00
CA ARG A 232 15.30 -15.82 29.57
C ARG A 232 14.74 -14.42 29.70
N VAL A 233 13.45 -14.20 29.40
CA VAL A 233 12.78 -12.92 29.67
C VAL A 233 12.92 -12.54 31.14
N LYS A 234 12.64 -13.46 32.07
CA LYS A 234 12.76 -13.21 33.52
C LYS A 234 14.19 -12.88 33.98
N ALA A 235 15.20 -13.36 33.26
CA ALA A 235 16.61 -13.12 33.54
C ALA A 235 17.16 -11.81 32.95
N LEU A 236 16.38 -11.08 32.14
CA LEU A 236 16.83 -9.81 31.57
C LEU A 236 16.94 -8.71 32.65
N PRO A 237 17.82 -7.71 32.45
CA PRO A 237 17.79 -6.48 33.24
C PRO A 237 16.60 -5.60 32.85
N GLU A 238 16.18 -4.72 33.75
CA GLU A 238 15.21 -3.68 33.41
C GLU A 238 15.79 -2.64 32.44
N PRO A 239 14.97 -2.02 31.58
CA PRO A 239 13.51 -2.24 31.43
C PRO A 239 13.15 -3.42 30.49
N HIS A 240 14.14 -4.15 29.97
CA HIS A 240 13.93 -5.16 28.93
C HIS A 240 13.08 -6.34 29.44
N ARG A 241 13.27 -6.75 30.69
CA ARG A 241 12.50 -7.81 31.35
C ARG A 241 11.02 -7.47 31.35
N SER A 242 10.62 -6.38 32.00
CA SER A 242 9.21 -6.04 32.13
C SER A 242 8.54 -5.70 30.80
N ILE A 243 9.25 -5.09 29.84
CA ILE A 243 8.73 -4.87 28.50
C ILE A 243 8.40 -6.19 27.78
N ALA A 244 9.34 -7.15 27.80
CA ALA A 244 9.14 -8.43 27.15
C ALA A 244 8.12 -9.31 27.89
N ALA A 245 8.09 -9.23 29.23
CA ALA A 245 7.12 -9.91 30.08
C ALA A 245 5.70 -9.39 29.82
N LEU A 246 5.50 -8.07 29.82
CA LEU A 246 4.21 -7.45 29.49
C LEU A 246 3.71 -7.84 28.10
N HIS A 247 4.60 -7.95 27.12
CA HIS A 247 4.19 -8.42 25.81
C HIS A 247 3.57 -9.82 25.86
N VAL A 248 4.13 -10.74 26.65
CA VAL A 248 3.55 -12.07 26.84
C VAL A 248 2.28 -12.01 27.70
N LEU A 249 2.33 -11.38 28.88
CA LEU A 249 1.24 -11.33 29.86
C LEU A 249 -0.01 -10.58 29.38
N THR A 250 0.10 -9.77 28.33
CA THR A 250 -1.05 -9.12 27.67
C THR A 250 -1.58 -9.91 26.47
N GLY A 251 -1.05 -11.11 26.23
CA GLY A 251 -1.46 -12.01 25.14
C GLY A 251 -0.73 -11.76 23.82
N GLY A 252 0.47 -11.17 23.81
CA GLY A 252 1.23 -10.91 22.57
C GLY A 252 0.63 -9.79 21.73
N GLN A 253 0.23 -8.68 22.34
CA GLN A 253 -0.35 -7.55 21.62
C GLN A 253 0.61 -6.96 20.58
N ARG A 254 0.07 -6.36 19.51
CA ARG A 254 0.93 -5.78 18.47
C ARG A 254 1.76 -4.65 19.09
N GLN A 255 3.07 -4.66 18.85
CA GLN A 255 4.01 -3.68 19.40
C GLN A 255 3.55 -2.22 19.21
N GLN A 256 2.99 -1.87 18.05
CA GLN A 256 2.48 -0.52 17.80
C GLN A 256 1.24 -0.14 18.64
N GLN A 257 0.45 -1.10 19.09
CA GLN A 257 -0.66 -0.84 20.00
C GLN A 257 -0.11 -0.56 21.39
N LEU A 258 0.81 -1.41 21.86
CA LEU A 258 1.48 -1.27 23.15
C LEU A 258 2.27 0.04 23.27
N ALA A 259 3.03 0.41 22.24
CA ALA A 259 3.83 1.64 22.22
C ALA A 259 3.01 2.93 22.36
N ARG A 260 1.67 2.88 22.18
CA ARG A 260 0.79 4.06 22.33
C ARG A 260 0.14 4.15 23.70
N VAL A 261 0.27 3.12 24.54
CA VAL A 261 -0.35 3.07 25.85
C VAL A 261 0.35 4.06 26.77
N THR A 262 -0.47 4.84 27.47
CA THR A 262 -0.06 5.85 28.44
C THR A 262 -0.57 5.49 29.82
N LEU A 263 -0.05 6.13 30.87
CA LEU A 263 -0.48 5.87 32.25
C LEU A 263 -1.99 6.07 32.44
N ALA A 264 -2.60 7.01 31.72
CA ALA A 264 -4.04 7.25 31.75
C ALA A 264 -4.89 6.16 31.05
N ASP A 265 -4.24 5.22 30.36
CA ASP A 265 -4.90 4.06 29.76
C ASP A 265 -4.90 2.84 30.70
N ILE A 266 -4.27 2.94 31.88
CA ILE A 266 -4.23 1.89 32.91
C ILE A 266 -5.27 2.20 33.98
N ASP A 267 -6.21 1.28 34.16
CA ASP A 267 -7.14 1.27 35.27
C ASP A 267 -6.60 0.32 36.35
N ARG A 268 -6.41 0.83 37.57
CA ARG A 268 -5.92 0.04 38.71
C ARG A 268 -7.05 -0.42 39.63
N ASP A 269 -8.21 0.21 39.58
CA ASP A 269 -9.38 -0.17 40.38
C ASP A 269 -10.06 -1.39 39.75
N ALA A 270 -10.12 -1.42 38.42
CA ALA A 270 -10.45 -2.58 37.61
C ALA A 270 -9.23 -2.92 36.72
N PRO A 271 -8.23 -3.67 37.23
CA PRO A 271 -6.95 -3.95 36.59
C PRO A 271 -7.05 -4.22 35.09
N SER A 272 -6.82 -3.18 34.29
CA SER A 272 -6.98 -3.27 32.85
C SER A 272 -6.20 -2.20 32.09
N MET A 273 -5.93 -2.47 30.83
CA MET A 273 -5.24 -1.61 29.90
C MET A 273 -6.09 -1.33 28.68
N ARG A 274 -6.34 -0.06 28.40
CA ARG A 274 -7.03 0.39 27.19
C ARG A 274 -6.05 0.55 26.03
N ILE A 275 -6.23 -0.22 24.96
CA ILE A 275 -5.46 -0.10 23.72
C ILE A 275 -6.33 0.34 22.54
N LEU A 276 -5.73 1.06 21.59
CA LEU A 276 -6.41 1.56 20.40
C LEU A 276 -6.03 0.73 19.16
N ASP A 277 -7.03 0.12 18.51
CA ASP A 277 -6.86 -0.63 17.27
C ASP A 277 -7.35 0.17 16.05
N TYR A 278 -6.38 0.64 15.27
CA TYR A 278 -6.58 1.41 14.03
C TYR A 278 -6.72 0.50 12.79
N LYS A 279 -6.71 -0.83 12.94
CA LYS A 279 -6.76 -1.76 11.81
C LYS A 279 -8.17 -1.78 11.18
N GLY A 280 -8.22 -1.63 9.86
CA GLY A 280 -9.45 -1.69 9.06
C GLY A 280 -9.85 -0.34 8.47
N ARG A 281 -11.00 -0.30 7.77
CA ARG A 281 -11.59 0.93 7.23
C ARG A 281 -12.52 1.58 8.25
N ARG A 282 -11.98 1.97 9.42
CA ARG A 282 -12.74 2.65 10.47
C ARG A 282 -12.34 4.12 10.54
N ALA A 283 -13.29 5.00 10.85
CA ALA A 283 -13.03 6.42 11.07
C ALA A 283 -12.33 6.64 12.43
N GLU A 284 -12.84 5.99 13.46
CA GLU A 284 -12.28 6.00 14.81
C GLU A 284 -11.61 4.65 15.14
N PRO A 285 -10.54 4.65 15.96
CA PRO A 285 -9.93 3.42 16.42
C PRO A 285 -10.92 2.63 17.29
N ARG A 286 -10.91 1.31 17.16
CA ARG A 286 -11.62 0.46 18.11
C ARG A 286 -10.91 0.52 19.46
N ILE A 287 -11.67 0.85 20.50
CA ILE A 287 -11.23 0.70 21.88
C ILE A 287 -11.21 -0.79 22.21
N HIS A 288 -10.07 -1.27 22.71
CA HIS A 288 -9.87 -2.65 23.10
C HIS A 288 -9.31 -2.70 24.52
N ILE A 289 -10.06 -3.32 25.43
CA ILE A 289 -9.67 -3.44 26.84
C ILE A 289 -8.99 -4.79 27.06
N ILE A 290 -7.83 -4.79 27.69
CA ILE A 290 -7.05 -5.97 28.07
C ILE A 290 -7.03 -6.06 29.60
N PRO A 291 -7.54 -7.13 30.22
CA PRO A 291 -7.35 -7.36 31.66
C PRO A 291 -5.86 -7.44 32.01
N LEU A 292 -5.48 -6.99 33.20
CA LEU A 292 -4.10 -7.04 33.69
C LEU A 292 -4.02 -7.97 34.90
N LEU A 293 -3.14 -8.97 34.81
CA LEU A 293 -2.76 -9.79 35.96
C LEU A 293 -1.87 -8.99 36.92
N PRO A 294 -1.77 -9.39 38.21
CA PRO A 294 -0.87 -8.76 39.17
C PRO A 294 0.57 -8.64 38.65
N GLU A 295 1.10 -9.69 38.03
CA GLU A 295 2.47 -9.73 37.47
C GLU A 295 2.64 -8.74 36.31
N ALA A 296 1.55 -8.46 35.58
CA ALA A 296 1.56 -7.43 34.54
C ALA A 296 1.61 -6.03 35.16
N LEU A 297 0.86 -5.78 36.23
CA LEU A 297 0.92 -4.50 36.96
C LEU A 297 2.31 -4.27 37.57
N GLU A 298 2.92 -5.29 38.17
CA GLU A 298 4.30 -5.22 38.67
C GLU A 298 5.29 -4.87 37.56
N CYS A 299 5.13 -5.47 36.37
CA CYS A 299 5.98 -5.11 35.24
C CYS A 299 5.79 -3.66 34.80
N ILE A 300 4.56 -3.12 34.86
CA ILE A 300 4.32 -1.69 34.61
C ILE A 300 5.08 -0.86 35.64
N ASP A 301 4.96 -1.20 36.92
CA ASP A 301 5.61 -0.46 38.01
C ASP A 301 7.14 -0.42 37.89
N CYS A 302 7.75 -1.46 37.33
CA CYS A 302 9.20 -1.52 37.08
C CYS A 302 9.72 -0.63 35.94
N ILE A 303 8.87 -0.22 34.99
CA ILE A 303 9.29 0.50 33.77
C ILE A 303 8.73 1.92 33.68
N ILE A 304 7.75 2.24 34.51
CA ILE A 304 7.24 3.61 34.62
C ILE A 304 8.27 4.50 35.33
N GLY A 305 8.39 5.72 34.85
CA GLY A 305 9.14 6.79 35.50
C GLY A 305 8.27 8.04 35.59
N SER A 306 8.88 9.21 35.44
CA SER A 306 8.15 10.48 35.41
C SER A 306 7.41 10.76 34.09
N GLY A 307 7.60 9.91 33.07
CA GLY A 307 7.04 10.10 31.75
C GLY A 307 5.62 9.52 31.58
N ARG A 308 5.03 9.78 30.41
CA ARG A 308 3.63 9.45 30.09
C ARG A 308 3.41 8.02 29.60
N TYR A 309 4.39 7.42 28.92
CA TYR A 309 4.22 6.16 28.19
C TYR A 309 4.51 4.94 29.07
N VAL A 310 3.67 3.91 28.98
CA VAL A 310 3.86 2.65 29.73
C VAL A 310 4.95 1.80 29.09
N PHE A 311 4.85 1.54 27.79
CA PHE A 311 5.87 0.80 27.05
C PHE A 311 6.97 1.74 26.61
N SER A 312 7.98 1.92 27.45
CA SER A 312 9.09 2.85 27.25
C SER A 312 10.39 2.30 27.85
N ALA A 313 11.52 2.60 27.22
CA ALA A 313 12.85 2.24 27.71
C ALA A 313 13.55 3.38 28.48
N ASN A 314 12.91 4.56 28.59
CA ASN A 314 13.47 5.75 29.24
C ASN A 314 12.50 6.36 30.26
N GLY A 315 11.91 5.53 31.12
CA GLY A 315 11.04 5.98 32.19
C GLY A 315 9.75 6.66 31.72
N GLY A 316 9.28 6.34 30.52
CA GLY A 316 8.01 6.82 29.98
C GLY A 316 8.08 8.11 29.18
N GLU A 317 9.25 8.72 28.98
CA GLU A 317 9.35 9.99 28.24
C GLU A 317 8.98 9.82 26.76
N THR A 318 9.44 8.72 26.16
CA THR A 318 9.17 8.41 24.74
C THR A 318 8.52 7.04 24.60
N PRO A 319 7.64 6.86 23.60
CA PRO A 319 7.06 5.56 23.31
C PRO A 319 8.13 4.61 22.77
N MET A 320 8.03 3.33 23.13
CA MET A 320 8.93 2.30 22.63
C MET A 320 8.94 2.26 21.09
N HIS A 321 10.14 2.31 20.51
CA HIS A 321 10.31 2.15 19.07
C HIS A 321 10.00 0.72 18.62
N ASN A 322 9.46 0.55 17.41
CA ASN A 322 9.00 -0.74 16.87
C ASN A 322 10.09 -1.82 16.72
N VAL A 323 11.36 -1.48 16.93
CA VAL A 323 12.49 -2.41 16.79
C VAL A 323 12.90 -2.96 18.16
N PHE A 324 12.62 -2.24 19.26
CA PHE A 324 13.14 -2.55 20.59
C PHE A 324 12.76 -3.96 21.07
N LEU A 325 11.48 -4.31 21.04
CA LEU A 325 11.04 -5.68 21.38
C LEU A 325 11.56 -6.72 20.36
N GLY A 326 11.75 -6.31 19.10
CA GLY A 326 12.39 -7.15 18.09
C GLY A 326 13.83 -7.50 18.44
N ASP A 327 14.59 -6.55 18.97
CA ASP A 327 15.98 -6.73 19.39
C ASP A 327 16.08 -7.61 20.64
N ILE A 328 15.18 -7.42 21.62
CA ILE A 328 15.08 -8.32 22.78
C ILE A 328 14.86 -9.76 22.33
N VAL A 329 13.84 -9.97 21.48
CA VAL A 329 13.51 -11.31 20.97
C VAL A 329 14.66 -11.89 20.15
N LYS A 330 15.36 -11.06 19.36
CA LYS A 330 16.53 -11.49 18.58
C LYS A 330 17.65 -11.97 19.49
N ARG A 331 17.95 -11.24 20.58
CA ARG A 331 18.96 -11.63 21.57
C ARG A 331 18.60 -12.97 22.22
N ILE A 332 17.40 -13.10 22.78
CA ILE A 332 16.94 -14.34 23.43
C ILE A 332 16.99 -15.51 22.45
N ARG A 333 16.54 -15.30 21.21
CA ARG A 333 16.57 -16.33 20.18
C ARG A 333 18.00 -16.81 19.90
N THR A 334 18.98 -15.92 19.82
CA THR A 334 20.39 -16.30 19.64
C THR A 334 20.89 -17.14 20.82
N GLU A 335 20.59 -16.75 22.06
CA GLU A 335 20.94 -17.53 23.26
C GLU A 335 20.24 -18.91 23.31
N MET A 336 19.03 -19.04 22.74
CA MET A 336 18.33 -20.33 22.60
C MET A 336 18.92 -21.19 21.48
N GLU A 337 19.36 -20.57 20.37
CA GLU A 337 20.02 -21.25 19.25
C GLU A 337 21.35 -21.87 19.70
N GLU A 338 22.17 -21.10 20.42
CA GLU A 338 23.43 -21.57 21.00
C GLU A 338 23.24 -22.70 22.02
N ALA A 339 22.12 -22.68 22.76
CA ALA A 339 21.76 -23.73 23.70
C ALA A 339 21.12 -24.97 23.04
N GLY A 340 20.91 -24.98 21.73
CA GLY A 340 20.25 -26.09 21.02
C GLY A 340 18.76 -26.24 21.35
N GLU A 341 18.11 -25.18 21.83
CA GLU A 341 16.71 -25.19 22.29
C GLU A 341 15.71 -24.78 21.19
N LEU A 342 16.16 -24.58 19.94
CA LEU A 342 15.30 -24.23 18.80
C LEU A 342 15.00 -25.45 17.94
N GLU A 343 13.80 -26.01 18.08
CA GLU A 343 13.37 -27.21 17.36
C GLU A 343 12.96 -26.91 15.92
N ASN A 344 12.25 -25.80 15.69
CA ASN A 344 11.76 -25.45 14.33
C ASN A 344 12.26 -24.09 13.85
N GLY A 345 13.56 -23.85 14.03
CA GLY A 345 14.28 -22.69 13.50
C GLY A 345 13.93 -21.34 14.14
N PRO A 346 14.38 -20.23 13.53
CA PRO A 346 14.35 -18.92 14.16
C PRO A 346 12.94 -18.32 14.25
N PHE A 347 12.64 -17.67 15.37
CA PHE A 347 11.37 -16.97 15.60
C PHE A 347 11.53 -15.44 15.68
N THR A 348 10.40 -14.73 15.79
CA THR A 348 10.34 -13.27 15.89
C THR A 348 9.34 -12.84 16.97
N ALA A 349 9.27 -11.55 17.31
CA ALA A 349 8.24 -11.05 18.22
C ALA A 349 6.80 -11.35 17.72
N GLY A 350 6.59 -11.35 16.39
CA GLY A 350 5.31 -11.77 15.80
C GLY A 350 5.00 -13.26 15.99
N SER A 351 6.03 -14.10 16.11
CA SER A 351 5.88 -15.52 16.43
C SER A 351 5.38 -15.73 17.85
N ILE A 352 5.81 -14.90 18.81
CA ILE A 352 5.32 -14.98 20.22
C ILE A 352 3.81 -14.82 20.28
N ARG A 353 3.27 -13.86 19.54
CA ARG A 353 1.81 -13.67 19.43
C ARG A 353 1.12 -14.90 18.82
N ALA A 354 1.67 -15.46 17.75
CA ALA A 354 1.14 -16.68 17.14
C ALA A 354 1.22 -17.88 18.12
N THR A 355 2.28 -17.94 18.93
CA THR A 355 2.44 -18.93 20.00
C THR A 355 1.34 -18.81 21.03
N VAL A 356 1.05 -17.61 21.55
CA VAL A 356 -0.01 -17.40 22.54
C VAL A 356 -1.34 -17.93 22.01
N GLU A 357 -1.72 -17.55 20.78
CA GLU A 357 -2.95 -18.01 20.14
C GLU A 357 -2.97 -19.54 19.99
N THR A 358 -1.88 -20.12 19.45
CA THR A 358 -1.76 -21.56 19.19
C THR A 358 -1.77 -22.39 20.46
N ARG A 359 -1.17 -21.88 21.54
CA ARG A 359 -1.04 -22.62 22.81
C ARG A 359 -2.32 -22.54 23.65
N LEU A 360 -3.01 -21.41 23.64
CA LEU A 360 -4.26 -21.26 24.37
C LEU A 360 -5.42 -22.02 23.72
N ILE A 361 -5.47 -22.13 22.38
CA ILE A 361 -6.50 -22.92 21.69
C ILE A 361 -6.27 -24.43 21.81
N ALA A 362 -5.01 -24.85 21.97
CA ALA A 362 -4.66 -26.26 22.08
C ALA A 362 -5.08 -26.85 23.43
N LYS A 363 -5.12 -28.19 23.51
CA LYS A 363 -5.10 -28.87 24.81
C LYS A 363 -3.85 -28.42 25.58
N PRO A 364 -3.97 -28.16 26.89
CA PRO A 364 -5.13 -28.43 27.75
C PRO A 364 -6.21 -27.33 27.76
N TYR A 365 -5.85 -26.07 27.50
CA TYR A 365 -6.67 -24.90 27.84
C TYR A 365 -7.90 -24.69 26.96
N ARG A 366 -7.82 -25.04 25.66
CA ARG A 366 -8.97 -25.02 24.73
C ARG A 366 -9.76 -23.69 24.72
N VAL A 367 -9.08 -22.56 24.88
CA VAL A 367 -9.68 -21.24 24.80
C VAL A 367 -10.33 -21.06 23.43
N SER A 368 -11.58 -20.60 23.41
CA SER A 368 -12.35 -20.48 22.16
C SER A 368 -11.73 -19.45 21.21
N SER A 369 -11.93 -19.67 19.91
CA SER A 369 -11.48 -18.73 18.87
C SER A 369 -12.10 -17.35 19.00
N ASP A 370 -13.31 -17.25 19.57
CA ASP A 370 -13.96 -15.97 19.85
C ASP A 370 -13.25 -15.21 20.97
N VAL A 371 -12.94 -15.87 22.09
CA VAL A 371 -12.18 -15.27 23.20
C VAL A 371 -10.79 -14.83 22.72
N LEU A 372 -10.08 -15.67 21.97
CA LEU A 372 -8.77 -15.31 21.40
C LEU A 372 -8.88 -14.18 20.39
N GLY A 373 -9.91 -14.19 19.54
CA GLY A 373 -10.18 -13.12 18.59
C GLY A 373 -10.42 -11.78 19.29
N GLN A 374 -11.11 -11.81 20.43
CA GLN A 374 -11.28 -10.64 21.29
C GLN A 374 -9.96 -10.26 21.96
N LEU A 375 -9.30 -11.16 22.70
CA LEU A 375 -8.02 -10.90 23.38
C LEU A 375 -6.98 -10.26 22.45
N LEU A 376 -6.84 -10.80 21.24
CA LEU A 376 -5.85 -10.38 20.25
C LEU A 376 -6.31 -9.19 19.40
N SER A 377 -7.53 -8.65 19.56
CA SER A 377 -8.08 -7.65 18.65
C SER A 377 -7.95 -8.08 17.18
N HIS A 378 -8.42 -9.30 16.90
CA HIS A 378 -8.64 -9.75 15.53
C HIS A 378 -9.90 -9.06 14.98
N GLY A 379 -9.87 -8.75 13.67
CA GLY A 379 -11.00 -8.12 13.02
C GLY A 379 -12.15 -9.12 12.98
N THR A 380 -13.15 -8.90 13.83
CA THR A 380 -14.39 -9.67 13.88
C THR A 380 -15.15 -9.45 12.56
N GLY A 381 -14.86 -10.32 11.59
CA GLY A 381 -15.28 -10.17 10.19
C GLY A 381 -16.73 -10.57 9.92
N GLY A 382 -17.42 -11.14 10.91
CA GLY A 382 -18.81 -11.56 10.80
C GLY A 382 -19.79 -10.41 11.04
N VAL A 383 -20.83 -10.34 10.21
CA VAL A 383 -22.00 -9.44 10.40
C VAL A 383 -22.59 -9.62 11.81
N GLN A 384 -22.57 -10.86 12.33
CA GLN A 384 -23.10 -11.21 13.64
C GLN A 384 -22.35 -10.53 14.81
N GLN A 385 -21.02 -10.49 14.78
CA GLN A 385 -20.21 -9.80 15.79
C GLN A 385 -20.25 -8.27 15.66
N ARG A 386 -20.55 -7.73 14.47
CA ARG A 386 -20.71 -6.28 14.26
C ARG A 386 -22.05 -5.74 14.78
N HIS A 387 -23.10 -6.57 14.82
CA HIS A 387 -24.46 -6.11 15.08
C HIS A 387 -25.11 -6.70 16.34
N TYR A 388 -24.59 -7.80 16.91
CA TYR A 388 -25.31 -8.53 17.98
C TYR A 388 -24.48 -8.88 19.23
N GLN A 389 -23.14 -8.83 19.18
CA GLN A 389 -22.31 -9.23 20.32
C GLN A 389 -21.78 -8.00 21.08
N HIS A 390 -22.53 -7.55 22.08
CA HIS A 390 -22.16 -6.45 22.98
C HIS A 390 -21.32 -6.89 24.20
N HIS A 391 -21.07 -8.20 24.34
CA HIS A 391 -20.27 -8.75 25.44
C HIS A 391 -18.80 -8.35 25.32
N SER A 392 -18.20 -7.87 26.41
CA SER A 392 -16.81 -7.36 26.44
C SER A 392 -15.76 -8.48 26.51
N PHE A 393 -16.19 -9.71 26.82
CA PHE A 393 -15.36 -10.88 27.09
C PHE A 393 -14.31 -10.66 28.19
N PHE A 394 -14.56 -9.74 29.14
CA PHE A 394 -13.53 -9.34 30.10
C PHE A 394 -13.06 -10.52 30.95
N GLU A 395 -13.99 -11.24 31.57
CA GLU A 395 -13.70 -12.41 32.41
C GLU A 395 -13.03 -13.53 31.61
N GLU A 396 -13.52 -13.83 30.41
CA GLU A 396 -12.96 -14.89 29.57
C GLU A 396 -11.55 -14.55 29.07
N LYS A 397 -11.27 -13.27 28.80
CA LYS A 397 -9.91 -12.81 28.52
C LYS A 397 -9.01 -12.92 29.73
N LEU A 398 -9.51 -12.57 30.93
CA LEU A 398 -8.75 -12.65 32.17
C LEU A 398 -8.37 -14.12 32.44
N GLU A 399 -9.33 -15.03 32.38
CA GLU A 399 -9.10 -16.47 32.53
C GLU A 399 -8.08 -17.00 31.49
N ALA A 400 -8.17 -16.56 30.23
CA ALA A 400 -7.21 -16.93 29.20
C ALA A 400 -5.79 -16.40 29.50
N LEU A 401 -5.66 -15.22 30.11
CA LEU A 401 -4.36 -14.68 30.54
C LEU A 401 -3.81 -15.42 31.76
N GLU A 402 -4.64 -15.82 32.71
CA GLU A 402 -4.22 -16.67 33.84
C GLU A 402 -3.74 -18.04 33.35
N MET A 403 -4.44 -18.64 32.38
CA MET A 403 -4.01 -19.87 31.71
C MET A 403 -2.65 -19.68 31.02
N LEU A 404 -2.46 -18.55 30.33
CA LEU A 404 -1.18 -18.22 29.70
C LEU A 404 -0.05 -18.08 30.73
N HIS A 405 -0.31 -17.40 31.86
CA HIS A 405 0.67 -17.22 32.93
C HIS A 405 1.11 -18.56 33.52
N ARG A 406 0.16 -19.40 33.94
CA ARG A 406 0.43 -20.76 34.42
C ARG A 406 1.26 -21.58 33.44
N MET A 407 0.92 -21.50 32.15
CA MET A 407 1.62 -22.22 31.09
C MET A 407 3.10 -21.86 31.00
N VAL A 408 3.43 -20.57 31.06
CA VAL A 408 4.82 -20.09 30.94
C VAL A 408 5.61 -20.27 32.24
N GLU A 409 4.96 -20.23 33.40
CA GLU A 409 5.55 -20.57 34.70
C GLU A 409 5.76 -22.08 34.89
N GLY A 410 5.02 -22.90 34.14
CA GLY A 410 5.12 -24.35 34.25
C GLY A 410 4.31 -24.94 35.40
N GLU A 411 3.34 -24.17 35.90
CA GLU A 411 2.42 -24.59 36.97
C GLU A 411 1.45 -25.67 36.50
N GLU A 412 0.97 -26.47 37.46
CA GLU A 412 -0.08 -27.46 37.21
C GLU A 412 -1.39 -26.77 36.84
N GLU A 413 -2.18 -27.44 36.02
CA GLU A 413 -3.50 -26.95 35.65
C GLU A 413 -4.43 -27.01 36.88
N PRO A 414 -5.36 -26.05 37.04
CA PRO A 414 -6.43 -26.20 38.01
C PRO A 414 -7.25 -27.43 37.62
N GLY A 415 -7.06 -28.52 38.36
CA GLY A 415 -7.79 -29.77 38.14
C GLY A 415 -9.29 -29.49 38.19
N ALA A 416 -10.03 -30.02 37.22
CA ALA A 416 -11.48 -29.99 37.27
C ALA A 416 -11.92 -30.62 38.59
N LYS A 417 -12.62 -29.87 39.45
CA LYS A 417 -13.31 -30.45 40.60
C LYS A 417 -14.34 -31.43 40.04
N VAL A 418 -14.01 -32.72 40.07
CA VAL A 418 -14.96 -33.80 39.82
C VAL A 418 -15.97 -33.75 40.96
N ILE A 419 -17.12 -33.13 40.72
CA ILE A 419 -18.24 -33.17 41.66
C ILE A 419 -18.95 -34.49 41.39
N ASP A 420 -18.77 -35.46 42.28
CA ASP A 420 -19.53 -36.71 42.25
C ASP A 420 -21.02 -36.39 42.37
N MET A 421 -21.75 -36.54 41.27
CA MET A 421 -23.21 -36.53 41.31
C MET A 421 -23.67 -37.84 41.95
N ARG A 422 -23.81 -37.85 43.28
CA ARG A 422 -24.47 -38.96 43.99
C ARG A 422 -25.87 -39.15 43.40
N ALA A 423 -26.09 -40.28 42.75
CA ALA A 423 -27.43 -40.73 42.38
C ALA A 423 -28.28 -40.76 43.66
N ARG A 424 -29.39 -40.00 43.67
CA ARG A 424 -30.43 -40.16 44.69
C ARG A 424 -31.00 -41.57 44.53
N ALA A 425 -30.85 -42.37 45.58
CA ALA A 425 -31.35 -43.74 45.69
C ALA A 425 -32.88 -43.79 45.59
#